data_AF-A0A238TFC3-F1
#
_entry.id   AF-A0A238TFC3-F1
#
_cell.length_a   1.000
_cell.length_b   1.000
_cell.length_c   1.000
_cell.angle_alpha   90.00
_cell.angle_beta   90.00
_cell.angle_gamma   90.00
#
_symmetry.space_group_name_H-M   'P 1'
#
loop_
_entity.id
_entity.type
_entity.pdbx_description
1 polymer ?
#
loop_
_entity_poly.entity_id
_entity_poly.type
_entity_poly.pdbx_seq_one_letter_code
_entity_poly.pdbx_strand_id
1 'polypeptide(L)'
;MTWQQNYPQQAEKIKHLATASSLTAALSDLNATFSVKLLALGETQNSADFTDFRLSEMLFQREVLLCLDGIPVVHAQSICAADSAWREILNCGTLPLGKILFSGSLKGLTRSEITFRLPENGVVSRRSWFEWQGERLYLVEHFLPEILQFNAA
;
A
#
# COMPACT_ATOMS: atom_id res chain seq x y z
N MET A 1 -1.62 -2.52 -19.15
CA MET A 1 -1.44 -3.67 -18.23
C MET A 1 -2.60 -3.71 -17.25
N THR A 2 -3.17 -4.88 -16.97
CA THR A 2 -4.44 -5.05 -16.23
C THR A 2 -4.19 -5.62 -14.84
N TRP A 3 -5.01 -5.23 -13.85
CA TRP A 3 -4.99 -5.82 -12.50
C TRP A 3 -5.57 -7.24 -12.51
N GLN A 4 -4.92 -8.17 -11.79
CA GLN A 4 -5.30 -9.59 -11.77
C GLN A 4 -5.12 -10.21 -10.38
N GLN A 5 -5.89 -11.25 -10.05
CA GLN A 5 -5.73 -11.96 -8.76
C GLN A 5 -4.51 -12.88 -8.74
N ASN A 6 -4.13 -13.43 -9.90
CA ASN A 6 -2.99 -14.32 -9.99
C ASN A 6 -1.68 -13.53 -9.82
N TYR A 7 -0.85 -14.01 -8.90
CA TYR A 7 0.47 -13.45 -8.70
C TYR A 7 1.34 -13.65 -9.96
N PRO A 8 2.01 -12.60 -10.47
CA PRO A 8 2.82 -12.71 -11.68
C PRO A 8 4.11 -13.50 -11.41
N GLN A 9 4.34 -14.56 -12.20
CA GLN A 9 5.52 -15.43 -12.07
C GLN A 9 6.85 -14.69 -12.23
N GLN A 10 6.86 -13.59 -13.00
CA GLN A 10 8.04 -12.74 -13.22
C GLN A 10 8.57 -12.11 -11.92
N ALA A 11 7.72 -11.99 -10.88
CA ALA A 11 8.07 -11.41 -9.59
C ALA A 11 8.20 -12.47 -8.48
N GLU A 12 8.37 -13.76 -8.79
CA GLU A 12 8.32 -14.85 -7.81
C GLU A 12 9.27 -14.66 -6.62
N LYS A 13 10.43 -14.02 -6.83
CA LYS A 13 11.44 -13.78 -5.80
C LYS A 13 10.87 -13.10 -4.54
N ILE A 14 9.96 -12.14 -4.71
CA ILE A 14 9.40 -11.33 -3.61
C ILE A 14 7.97 -11.71 -3.27
N LYS A 15 7.49 -12.86 -3.77
CA LYS A 15 6.09 -13.28 -3.59
C LYS A 15 5.66 -13.26 -2.14
N HIS A 16 6.50 -13.77 -1.23
CA HIS A 16 6.20 -13.81 0.20
C HIS A 16 5.92 -12.41 0.79
N LEU A 17 6.63 -11.37 0.34
CA LEU A 17 6.37 -9.98 0.73
C LEU A 17 5.13 -9.43 0.04
N ALA A 18 5.02 -9.63 -1.27
CA ALA A 18 3.95 -9.07 -2.07
C ALA A 18 2.57 -9.65 -1.71
N THR A 19 2.50 -10.93 -1.34
CA THR A 19 1.27 -11.59 -0.90
C THR A 19 1.02 -11.51 0.61
N ALA A 20 1.94 -10.93 1.40
CA ALA A 20 1.76 -10.81 2.83
C ALA A 20 0.51 -9.98 3.17
N SER A 21 -0.28 -10.43 4.16
CA SER A 21 -1.45 -9.70 4.64
C SER A 21 -1.06 -8.30 5.12
N SER A 22 -0.06 -8.18 5.98
CA SER A 22 0.53 -6.90 6.39
C SER A 22 1.94 -6.76 5.84
N LEU A 23 2.12 -5.87 4.86
CA LEU A 23 3.45 -5.60 4.29
C LEU A 23 4.35 -4.87 5.29
N THR A 24 3.79 -4.00 6.12
CA THR A 24 4.55 -3.39 7.21
C THR A 24 5.14 -4.45 8.15
N ALA A 25 4.36 -5.46 8.55
CA ALA A 25 4.87 -6.53 9.40
C ALA A 25 5.94 -7.33 8.66
N ALA A 26 5.65 -7.78 7.44
CA ALA A 26 6.59 -8.55 6.64
C ALA A 26 7.93 -7.82 6.39
N LEU A 27 7.90 -6.51 6.13
CA LEU A 27 9.13 -5.70 5.97
C LEU A 27 9.84 -5.45 7.31
N SER A 28 9.10 -5.31 8.41
CA SER A 28 9.68 -5.11 9.75
C SER A 28 10.35 -6.37 10.30
N ASP A 29 9.93 -7.54 9.84
CA ASP A 29 10.50 -8.84 10.23
C ASP A 29 11.79 -9.19 9.46
N LEU A 30 12.14 -8.40 8.43
CA LEU A 30 13.41 -8.53 7.75
C LEU A 30 14.56 -8.04 8.65
N ASN A 31 15.78 -8.56 8.41
CA ASN A 31 16.97 -8.12 9.13
C ASN A 31 17.49 -6.76 8.58
N ALA A 32 16.65 -5.73 8.65
CA ALA A 32 16.91 -4.38 8.19
C ALA A 32 16.09 -3.36 8.99
N THR A 33 16.56 -2.12 9.04
CA THR A 33 15.88 -1.03 9.75
C THR A 33 14.69 -0.52 8.93
N PHE A 34 13.48 -0.88 9.34
CA PHE A 34 12.27 -0.41 8.69
C PHE A 34 11.90 1.04 9.07
N SER A 35 11.57 1.87 8.08
CA SER A 35 11.10 3.24 8.29
C SER A 35 10.08 3.67 7.22
N VAL A 36 9.35 4.76 7.51
CA VAL A 36 8.37 5.35 6.60
C VAL A 36 8.75 6.80 6.35
N LYS A 37 8.83 7.19 5.07
CA LYS A 37 9.03 8.58 4.64
C LYS A 37 7.75 9.08 3.97
N LEU A 38 7.14 10.10 4.56
CA LEU A 38 5.98 10.77 3.98
C LEU A 38 6.39 11.61 2.76
N LEU A 39 5.69 11.42 1.63
CA LEU A 39 5.88 12.22 0.42
C LEU A 39 4.77 13.27 0.28
N ALA A 40 3.52 12.85 0.46
CA ALA A 40 2.37 13.74 0.38
C ALA A 40 1.27 13.33 1.37
N LEU A 41 0.55 14.32 1.90
CA LEU A 41 -0.65 14.15 2.70
C LEU A 41 -1.57 15.34 2.45
N GLY A 42 -2.78 15.10 1.96
CA GLY A 42 -3.71 16.17 1.63
C GLY A 42 -4.69 15.80 0.53
N GLU A 43 -5.42 16.81 0.05
CA GLU A 43 -6.35 16.64 -1.06
C GLU A 43 -5.61 16.36 -2.37
N THR A 44 -6.21 15.56 -3.24
CA THR A 44 -5.66 15.21 -4.55
C THR A 44 -6.75 14.85 -5.55
N GLN A 45 -6.40 14.96 -6.83
CA GLN A 45 -7.15 14.40 -7.95
C GLN A 45 -6.39 13.22 -8.59
N ASN A 46 -5.21 12.87 -8.07
CA ASN A 46 -4.42 11.77 -8.59
C ASN A 46 -5.01 10.42 -8.15
N SER A 47 -5.65 9.73 -9.09
CA SER A 47 -6.23 8.41 -8.91
C SER A 47 -5.85 7.45 -10.05
N ALA A 48 -4.67 7.64 -10.67
CA ALA A 48 -4.27 6.90 -11.88
C ALA A 48 -4.30 5.37 -11.68
N ASP A 49 -3.91 4.90 -10.50
CA ASP A 49 -3.93 3.49 -10.13
C ASP A 49 -5.30 2.95 -9.71
N PHE A 50 -6.34 3.78 -9.77
CA PHE A 50 -7.67 3.50 -9.26
C PHE A 50 -8.79 3.87 -10.26
N THR A 51 -8.45 4.03 -11.54
CA THR A 51 -9.37 4.49 -12.61
C THR A 51 -10.56 3.56 -12.89
N ASP A 52 -10.44 2.28 -12.53
CA ASP A 52 -11.52 1.28 -12.60
C ASP A 52 -12.49 1.37 -11.41
N PHE A 53 -12.16 2.14 -10.37
CA PHE A 53 -13.08 2.49 -9.30
C PHE A 53 -13.82 3.79 -9.62
N ARG A 54 -15.12 3.84 -9.31
CA ARG A 54 -15.92 5.07 -9.41
C ARG A 54 -15.65 5.96 -8.21
N LEU A 55 -14.55 6.69 -8.27
CA LEU A 55 -14.11 7.60 -7.22
C LEU A 55 -14.66 9.01 -7.41
N SER A 56 -14.72 9.79 -6.34
CA SER A 56 -14.99 11.24 -6.39
C SER A 56 -13.87 11.99 -7.12
N GLU A 57 -14.18 13.16 -7.67
CA GLU A 57 -13.17 14.01 -8.31
C GLU A 57 -12.11 14.51 -7.32
N MET A 58 -12.54 14.84 -6.10
CA MET A 58 -11.63 15.22 -5.01
C MET A 58 -11.49 14.07 -4.02
N LEU A 59 -10.25 13.74 -3.70
CA LEU A 59 -9.86 12.67 -2.80
C LEU A 59 -8.94 13.22 -1.71
N PHE A 60 -8.78 12.48 -0.63
CA PHE A 60 -7.70 12.69 0.32
C PHE A 60 -6.69 11.56 0.20
N GLN A 61 -5.41 11.90 0.08
CA GLN A 61 -4.33 10.94 -0.09
C GLN A 61 -3.30 10.98 1.03
N ARG A 62 -2.66 9.83 1.20
CA ARG A 62 -1.37 9.67 1.86
C ARG A 62 -0.46 8.90 0.91
N GLU A 63 0.68 9.49 0.59
CA GLU A 63 1.71 8.91 -0.26
C GLU A 63 3.01 8.79 0.54
N VAL A 64 3.61 7.59 0.55
CA VAL A 64 4.78 7.28 1.35
C VAL A 64 5.78 6.42 0.59
N LEU A 65 7.04 6.51 1.01
CA LEU A 65 8.03 5.47 0.77
C LEU A 65 8.17 4.62 2.02
N LEU A 66 8.14 3.31 1.84
CA LEU A 66 8.59 2.36 2.85
C LEU A 66 10.06 2.07 2.58
N CYS A 67 10.90 2.22 3.60
CA CYS A 67 12.33 2.10 3.47
C CYS A 67 12.88 0.98 4.35
N LEU A 68 13.91 0.28 3.86
CA LEU A 68 14.75 -0.65 4.61
C LEU A 68 16.17 -0.11 4.62
N ASP A 69 16.76 0.05 5.80
CA ASP A 69 18.07 0.70 6.00
C ASP A 69 18.17 2.07 5.28
N GLY A 70 17.06 2.81 5.27
CA GLY A 70 16.95 4.10 4.60
C GLY A 70 16.77 4.05 3.07
N ILE A 71 16.85 2.87 2.46
CA ILE A 71 16.65 2.64 1.02
C ILE A 71 15.16 2.48 0.74
N PRO A 72 14.54 3.31 -0.12
CA PRO A 72 13.15 3.11 -0.53
C PRO A 72 12.98 1.79 -1.28
N VAL A 73 12.06 0.95 -0.81
CA VAL A 73 11.78 -0.35 -1.42
C VAL A 73 10.34 -0.50 -1.89
N VAL A 74 9.42 0.32 -1.36
CA VAL A 74 8.02 0.35 -1.79
C VAL A 74 7.54 1.79 -1.83
N HIS A 75 6.89 2.15 -2.93
CA HIS A 75 6.11 3.37 -3.05
C HIS A 75 4.63 3.04 -2.84
N ALA A 76 3.99 3.65 -1.84
CA ALA A 76 2.61 3.34 -1.49
C ALA A 76 1.74 4.58 -1.50
N GLN A 77 0.57 4.47 -2.15
CA GLN A 77 -0.46 5.50 -2.15
C GLN A 77 -1.74 4.93 -1.56
N SER A 78 -2.28 5.64 -0.57
CA SER A 78 -3.58 5.36 0.04
C SER A 78 -4.52 6.53 -0.22
N ILE A 79 -5.74 6.26 -0.69
CA ILE A 79 -6.72 7.31 -1.00
C ILE A 79 -8.10 6.97 -0.44
N CYS A 80 -8.85 8.00 -0.04
CA CYS A 80 -10.26 7.91 0.32
C CYS A 80 -11.03 9.15 -0.18
N ALA A 81 -12.35 9.15 -0.02
CA ALA A 81 -13.14 10.36 -0.27
C ALA A 81 -12.67 11.51 0.64
N ALA A 82 -12.73 12.75 0.13
CA ALA A 82 -12.21 13.92 0.83
C ALA A 82 -12.95 14.27 2.13
N ASP A 83 -14.13 13.71 2.37
CA ASP A 83 -14.95 13.87 3.59
C ASP A 83 -14.98 12.61 4.46
N SER A 84 -14.26 11.56 4.07
CA SER A 84 -14.27 10.27 4.78
C SER A 84 -13.57 10.32 6.15
N ALA A 85 -14.08 9.53 7.09
CA ALA A 85 -13.47 9.23 8.38
C ALA A 85 -12.06 8.62 8.26
N TRP A 86 -11.73 8.00 7.11
CA TRP A 86 -10.39 7.49 6.83
C TRP A 86 -9.29 8.56 6.87
N ARG A 87 -9.64 9.84 6.71
CA ARG A 87 -8.67 10.95 6.73
C ARG A 87 -7.89 11.03 8.04
N GLU A 88 -8.55 10.82 9.17
CA GLU A 88 -7.91 10.84 10.48
C GLU A 88 -6.91 9.69 10.62
N ILE A 89 -7.24 8.51 10.08
CA ILE A 89 -6.37 7.34 10.06
C ILE A 89 -5.16 7.54 9.14
N LEU A 90 -5.36 8.18 7.98
CA LEU A 90 -4.29 8.51 7.04
C LEU A 90 -3.32 9.56 7.60
N ASN A 91 -3.80 10.46 8.47
CA ASN A 91 -2.97 11.43 9.16
C ASN A 91 -2.23 10.83 10.37
N CYS A 92 -1.52 9.71 10.15
CA CYS A 92 -0.76 9.00 11.17
C CYS A 92 0.74 9.38 11.22
N GLY A 93 1.14 10.51 10.62
CA GLY A 93 2.52 10.99 10.64
C GLY A 93 3.49 9.98 10.01
N THR A 94 4.53 9.56 10.74
CA THR A 94 5.48 8.51 10.32
C THR A 94 5.10 7.12 10.80
N LEU A 95 3.99 6.96 11.52
CA LEU A 95 3.49 5.64 11.89
C LEU A 95 3.10 4.88 10.60
N PRO A 96 3.50 3.62 10.44
CA PRO A 96 3.08 2.85 9.28
C PRO A 96 1.58 2.57 9.36
N LEU A 97 0.85 2.93 8.30
CA LEU A 97 -0.59 2.73 8.21
C LEU A 97 -1.00 1.27 8.48
N GLY A 98 -0.19 0.31 8.01
CA GLY A 98 -0.39 -1.11 8.28
C GLY A 98 -0.42 -1.46 9.77
N LYS A 99 0.34 -0.77 10.65
CA LYS A 99 0.24 -1.01 12.09
C LYS A 99 -1.15 -0.69 12.63
N ILE A 100 -1.79 0.38 12.14
CA ILE A 100 -3.15 0.74 12.56
C ILE A 100 -4.16 -0.28 12.00
N LEU A 101 -4.13 -0.51 10.68
CA LEU A 101 -5.07 -1.39 9.98
C LEU A 101 -5.09 -2.82 10.56
N PHE A 102 -3.93 -3.34 10.98
CA PHE A 102 -3.79 -4.70 11.51
C PHE A 102 -3.67 -4.78 13.04
N SER A 103 -3.86 -3.67 13.76
CA SER A 103 -3.82 -3.65 15.24
C SER A 103 -5.03 -4.29 15.92
N GLY A 104 -6.14 -4.49 15.19
CA GLY A 104 -7.44 -4.88 15.76
C GLY A 104 -8.22 -3.72 16.40
N SER A 105 -7.71 -2.49 16.36
CA SER A 105 -8.41 -1.31 16.89
C SER A 105 -9.64 -0.91 16.07
N LEU A 106 -9.60 -1.11 14.74
CA LEU A 106 -10.69 -0.84 13.82
C LEU A 106 -11.65 -2.03 13.76
N LYS A 107 -12.59 -2.11 14.70
CA LYS A 107 -13.59 -3.19 14.74
C LYS A 107 -14.46 -3.19 13.49
N GLY A 108 -14.70 -4.37 12.92
CA GLY A 108 -15.49 -4.55 11.70
C GLY A 108 -14.77 -4.16 10.41
N LEU A 109 -13.46 -3.86 10.48
CA LEU A 109 -12.63 -3.65 9.30
C LEU A 109 -12.61 -4.91 8.43
N THR A 110 -12.85 -4.74 7.13
CA THR A 110 -12.67 -5.79 6.14
C THR A 110 -11.71 -5.33 5.05
N ARG A 111 -11.13 -6.29 4.30
CA ARG A 111 -10.25 -6.01 3.16
C ARG A 111 -10.72 -6.81 1.96
N SER A 112 -10.64 -6.20 0.78
CA SER A 112 -10.78 -6.92 -0.48
C SER A 112 -9.66 -7.94 -0.69
N GLU A 113 -9.88 -8.82 -1.65
CA GLU A 113 -8.79 -9.59 -2.25
C GLU A 113 -7.67 -8.67 -2.76
N ILE A 114 -6.43 -9.15 -2.69
CA ILE A 114 -5.28 -8.44 -3.24
C ILE A 114 -5.22 -8.75 -4.74
N THR A 115 -5.08 -7.69 -5.53
CA THR A 115 -4.83 -7.79 -6.97
C THR A 115 -3.43 -7.30 -7.28
N PHE A 116 -2.85 -7.80 -8.36
CA PHE A 116 -1.48 -7.56 -8.78
C PHE A 116 -1.43 -7.02 -10.19
N ARG A 117 -0.36 -6.27 -10.48
CA ARG A 117 -0.02 -5.80 -11.82
C ARG A 117 1.50 -5.78 -11.95
N LEU A 118 2.03 -6.19 -13.09
CA LEU A 118 3.43 -5.91 -13.43
C LEU A 118 3.50 -4.50 -14.02
N PRO A 119 4.24 -3.55 -13.43
CA PRO A 119 4.52 -2.26 -14.06
C PRO A 119 5.61 -2.41 -15.13
N GLU A 120 5.74 -1.43 -16.02
CA GLU A 120 6.86 -1.38 -16.99
C GLU A 120 8.22 -1.20 -16.29
N ASN A 121 8.25 -0.35 -15.27
CA ASN A 121 9.44 -0.04 -14.47
C ASN A 121 9.16 -0.35 -12.99
N GLY A 122 9.45 -1.58 -12.56
CA GLY A 122 9.28 -2.03 -11.18
C GLY A 122 9.23 -3.55 -11.09
N VAL A 123 9.01 -4.09 -9.89
CA VAL A 123 8.98 -5.56 -9.68
C VAL A 123 7.56 -6.09 -9.81
N VAL A 124 6.66 -5.60 -8.95
CA VAL A 124 5.23 -5.88 -8.97
C VAL A 124 4.52 -4.72 -8.27
N SER A 125 3.26 -4.49 -8.60
CA SER A 125 2.37 -3.63 -7.85
C SER A 125 1.26 -4.49 -7.28
N ARG A 126 0.84 -4.21 -6.05
CA ARG A 126 -0.35 -4.82 -5.46
C ARG A 126 -1.34 -3.75 -5.06
N ARG A 127 -2.62 -4.09 -5.10
CA ARG A 127 -3.72 -3.18 -4.82
C ARG A 127 -4.85 -3.90 -4.13
N SER A 128 -5.44 -3.23 -3.16
CA SER A 128 -6.60 -3.69 -2.41
C SER A 128 -7.36 -2.47 -1.88
N TRP A 129 -8.54 -2.69 -1.32
CA TRP A 129 -9.23 -1.68 -0.53
C TRP A 129 -9.68 -2.25 0.81
N PHE A 130 -9.83 -1.36 1.78
CA PHE A 130 -10.38 -1.64 3.10
C PHE A 130 -11.74 -0.97 3.21
N GLU A 131 -12.65 -1.62 3.93
CA GLU A 131 -13.97 -1.05 4.24
C GLU A 131 -14.16 -1.02 5.77
N TRP A 132 -14.53 0.15 6.27
CA TRP A 132 -14.77 0.41 7.68
C TRP A 132 -15.84 1.48 7.81
N GLN A 133 -16.84 1.24 8.66
CA GLN A 133 -17.99 2.14 8.87
C GLN A 133 -18.73 2.54 7.56
N GLY A 134 -18.76 1.66 6.56
CA GLY A 134 -19.41 1.91 5.28
C GLY A 134 -18.60 2.77 4.30
N GLU A 135 -17.38 3.15 4.67
CA GLU A 135 -16.48 3.94 3.84
C GLU A 135 -15.26 3.13 3.38
N ARG A 136 -14.68 3.51 2.24
CA ARG A 136 -13.56 2.80 1.64
C ARG A 136 -12.27 3.58 1.64
N LEU A 137 -11.20 2.85 1.94
CA LEU A 137 -9.82 3.26 1.75
C LEU A 137 -9.19 2.38 0.68
N TYR A 138 -8.72 2.99 -0.40
CA TYR A 138 -8.02 2.29 -1.48
C TYR A 138 -6.52 2.40 -1.27
N LEU A 139 -5.80 1.31 -1.54
CA LEU A 139 -4.37 1.21 -1.31
C LEU A 139 -3.70 0.57 -2.52
N VAL A 140 -2.65 1.21 -3.03
CA VAL A 140 -1.72 0.63 -3.99
C VAL A 140 -0.30 0.69 -3.42
N GLU A 141 0.46 -0.38 -3.63
CA GLU A 141 1.85 -0.52 -3.21
C GLU A 141 2.67 -1.03 -4.40
N HIS A 142 3.60 -0.20 -4.86
CA HIS A 142 4.54 -0.51 -5.93
C HIS A 142 5.87 -0.94 -5.34
N PHE A 143 6.28 -2.18 -5.59
CA PHE A 143 7.57 -2.70 -5.18
C PHE A 143 8.65 -2.19 -6.13
N LEU A 144 9.58 -1.40 -5.57
CA LEU A 144 10.71 -0.83 -6.28
C LEU A 144 11.80 -1.90 -6.45
N PRO A 145 12.65 -1.85 -7.49
CA PRO A 145 13.70 -2.84 -7.74
C PRO A 145 14.62 -3.12 -6.54
N GLU A 146 14.85 -2.12 -5.70
CA GLU A 146 15.70 -2.15 -4.51
C GLU A 146 15.25 -3.21 -3.50
N ILE A 147 13.96 -3.59 -3.48
CA ILE A 147 13.48 -4.66 -2.58
C ILE A 147 14.21 -5.98 -2.79
N LEU A 148 14.71 -6.24 -4.00
CA LEU A 148 15.44 -7.47 -4.35
C LEU A 148 16.76 -7.61 -3.57
N GLN A 149 17.30 -6.51 -3.04
CA GLN A 149 18.50 -6.51 -2.19
C GLN A 149 18.22 -7.10 -0.80
N PHE A 150 16.98 -6.97 -0.32
CA PHE A 150 16.54 -7.40 1.02
C PHE A 150 15.79 -8.73 1.00
N ASN A 151 15.63 -9.31 -0.19
CA ASN A 151 15.09 -10.63 -0.38
C ASN A 151 16.18 -11.66 -0.05
N ALA A 152 16.41 -11.91 1.24
CA ALA A 152 17.28 -13.00 1.67
C ALA A 152 16.75 -14.32 1.06
N ALA A 153 17.67 -15.06 0.44
CA ALA A 153 17.42 -16.33 -0.24
C ALA A 153 16.75 -17.38 0.64
#